data_AF-A0A081NZX6-F1
#
_entry.id   AF-A0A081NZX6-F1
#
_cell.length_a   1.000
_cell.length_b   1.000
_cell.length_c   1.000
_cell.angle_alpha   90.00
_cell.angle_beta   90.00
_cell.angle_gamma   90.00
#
_symmetry.space_group_name_H-M   'P 1'
#
loop_
_entity.id
_entity.type
_entity.pdbx_description
1 polymer ?
#
loop_
_entity_poly.entity_id
_entity_poly.type
_entity_poly.pdbx_seq_one_letter_code
_entity_poly.pdbx_strand_id
1 'polypeptide(L)'
;MHKLKWTMKQAVIAAVAATCLLPQGVHAEVKEATEAKAPLRGSVEDYNLAWGNWVKSHAYALESIEPEMVTNGSIEKGQLKDLSFLKPLLMDKRIVYLGENSHGVAEYNQVKTRLIQYLHEELGFDVIAFESGMGNAAGAYARVESRSPEELMKDAIFGVWWSKETLPLFDYIKQSAGTERPLAVSGFDMQVQFPYASFMKEWIGTKDAGLADAFVKAEEELADWSESKDAAAYARAKPQLLKTYEDMKAFLGNHAAELQAQYPKNSHLLEMTQRVMDDRIRVVKEYTEAVIRSNTATEQGDYEPFLQTMRIRDEMMADNLTWLADHIYPNKKIIVWGHNDHIRKNNSQVMNSPYSGVKLMGELMPDRLKKQSYTIGLYMYEGEAANNMGQTYKIGTHEPGSMEHILKQAGHPYAFVDMKYWKNKKGTSWMFQPRVSLDWGMMPESMIPREQFDGLLMIDKVHPPTYIRTKP
;
A
#
# COMPACT_ATOMS: atom_id res chain seq x y z
N MET A 1 33.66 -6.58 15.68
CA MET A 1 32.53 -5.98 16.41
C MET A 1 32.65 -4.46 16.41
N HIS A 2 32.24 -3.81 15.32
CA HIS A 2 32.03 -2.36 15.29
C HIS A 2 30.55 -2.11 15.05
N LYS A 3 29.83 -1.77 16.12
CA LYS A 3 28.43 -1.33 16.04
C LYS A 3 28.42 0.05 15.38
N LEU A 4 27.98 0.14 14.13
CA LEU A 4 27.59 1.42 13.52
C LEU A 4 26.49 2.02 14.41
N LYS A 5 26.78 3.17 15.04
CA LYS A 5 25.80 3.95 15.80
C LYS A 5 24.99 4.77 14.80
N TRP A 6 23.81 4.28 14.46
CA TRP A 6 22.82 4.99 13.65
C TRP A 6 22.15 6.08 14.49
N THR A 7 22.11 7.32 14.00
CA THR A 7 21.39 8.41 14.68
C THR A 7 19.90 8.37 14.35
N MET A 8 19.07 8.84 15.29
CA MET A 8 17.60 8.81 15.26
C MET A 8 16.98 9.47 14.01
N LYS A 9 17.74 10.31 13.29
CA LYS A 9 17.31 10.95 12.04
C LYS A 9 17.09 9.92 10.91
N GLN A 10 18.03 9.04 10.62
CA GLN A 10 17.96 8.21 9.40
C GLN A 10 16.90 7.08 9.43
N ALA A 11 16.49 6.60 10.62
CA ALA A 11 15.51 5.53 10.75
C ALA A 11 14.04 5.99 10.68
N VAL A 12 13.79 7.29 10.90
CA VAL A 12 12.45 7.90 10.82
C VAL A 12 12.26 8.64 9.50
N ILE A 13 13.36 9.07 8.86
CA ILE A 13 13.31 10.02 7.74
C ILE A 13 13.03 9.36 6.38
N ALA A 14 13.56 8.17 6.09
CA ALA A 14 13.33 7.53 4.78
C ALA A 14 11.89 7.04 4.53
N ALA A 15 11.07 6.93 5.58
CA ALA A 15 9.65 6.55 5.46
C ALA A 15 8.69 7.76 5.47
N VAL A 16 9.18 8.98 5.73
CA VAL A 16 8.33 10.14 6.03
C VAL A 16 8.58 11.33 5.09
N ALA A 17 9.75 11.44 4.47
CA ALA A 17 10.21 12.71 3.91
C ALA A 17 9.64 13.15 2.55
N ALA A 18 8.80 12.37 1.85
CA ALA A 18 8.25 12.80 0.55
C ALA A 18 6.73 12.67 0.38
N THR A 19 5.98 12.06 1.31
CA THR A 19 4.57 11.70 1.04
C THR A 19 3.51 12.34 1.94
N CYS A 20 3.81 12.95 3.09
CA CYS A 20 2.75 13.56 3.93
C CYS A 20 3.20 14.75 4.80
N LEU A 21 3.87 15.75 4.21
CA LEU A 21 3.75 17.12 4.72
C LEU A 21 2.86 17.89 3.74
N LEU A 22 1.56 17.61 3.74
CA LEU A 22 0.60 18.58 3.23
C LEU A 22 0.58 19.73 4.26
N PRO A 23 1.00 20.96 3.89
CA PRO A 23 0.73 22.11 4.73
C PRO A 23 -0.79 22.20 4.92
N GLN A 24 -1.24 22.68 6.08
CA GLN A 24 -2.65 22.92 6.42
C GLN A 24 -3.37 23.98 5.53
N GLY A 25 -2.94 24.15 4.28
CA GLY A 25 -3.40 25.18 3.34
C GLY A 25 -3.90 24.66 1.99
N VAL A 26 -3.94 23.33 1.74
CA VAL A 26 -4.55 22.80 0.51
C VAL A 26 -6.06 22.58 0.72
N HIS A 27 -6.78 23.67 0.90
CA HIS A 27 -8.20 23.68 0.62
C HIS A 27 -8.39 24.58 -0.58
N ALA A 28 -8.66 23.97 -1.74
CA ALA A 28 -9.18 24.73 -2.87
C ALA A 28 -10.45 25.45 -2.41
N GLU A 29 -10.57 26.75 -2.71
CA GLU A 29 -11.82 27.47 -2.54
C GLU A 29 -12.93 26.67 -3.23
N VAL A 30 -13.94 26.28 -2.44
CA VAL A 30 -15.14 25.63 -2.94
C VAL A 30 -15.83 26.61 -3.88
N LYS A 31 -15.60 26.47 -5.19
CA LYS A 31 -16.50 27.08 -6.17
C LYS A 31 -17.84 26.40 -6.00
N GLU A 32 -18.85 27.16 -5.61
CA GLU A 32 -20.24 26.71 -5.55
C GLU A 32 -20.56 25.95 -6.84
N ALA A 33 -20.86 24.66 -6.68
CA ALA A 33 -21.39 23.86 -7.76
C ALA A 33 -22.74 24.46 -8.13
N THR A 34 -22.86 24.95 -9.36
CA THR A 34 -24.15 25.37 -9.91
C THR A 34 -25.05 24.15 -9.97
N GLU A 35 -26.23 24.23 -9.33
CA GLU A 35 -27.23 23.18 -9.28
C GLU A 35 -27.61 22.73 -10.70
N ALA A 36 -27.02 21.63 -11.15
CA ALA A 36 -27.48 20.93 -12.33
C ALA A 36 -28.80 20.22 -11.98
N LYS A 37 -29.87 20.64 -12.66
CA LYS A 37 -31.26 20.18 -12.53
C LYS A 37 -31.38 18.67 -12.25
N ALA A 38 -31.80 18.34 -11.04
CA ALA A 38 -32.19 16.99 -10.65
C ALA A 38 -33.56 16.62 -11.24
N PRO A 39 -33.74 15.37 -11.72
CA PRO A 39 -35.08 14.79 -11.79
C PRO A 39 -35.12 13.51 -10.96
N LEU A 40 -35.51 13.56 -9.67
CA LEU A 40 -35.93 12.35 -8.94
C LEU A 40 -37.07 12.66 -7.94
N ARG A 41 -38.21 11.97 -8.11
CA ARG A 41 -39.48 12.11 -7.36
C ARG A 41 -39.42 11.55 -5.91
N GLY A 42 -38.42 11.88 -5.11
CA GLY A 42 -38.34 11.49 -3.69
C GLY A 42 -37.40 12.40 -2.91
N SER A 43 -37.63 12.58 -1.61
CA SER A 43 -36.79 13.45 -0.76
C SER A 43 -35.41 12.81 -0.52
N VAL A 44 -34.41 13.61 -0.13
CA VAL A 44 -33.08 13.11 0.29
C VAL A 44 -33.22 12.09 1.43
N GLU A 45 -34.18 12.31 2.34
CA GLU A 45 -34.51 11.40 3.43
C GLU A 45 -35.02 10.04 2.93
N ASP A 46 -35.88 10.03 1.90
CA ASP A 46 -36.39 8.79 1.30
C ASP A 46 -35.29 7.94 0.68
N TYR A 47 -34.27 8.59 0.12
CA TYR A 47 -33.10 7.90 -0.44
C TYR A 47 -32.17 7.40 0.65
N ASN A 48 -31.85 8.22 1.65
CA ASN A 48 -31.03 7.80 2.80
C ASN A 48 -31.64 6.58 3.51
N LEU A 49 -32.96 6.57 3.72
CA LEU A 49 -33.66 5.44 4.30
C LEU A 49 -33.60 4.19 3.40
N ALA A 50 -33.78 4.35 2.08
CA ALA A 50 -33.71 3.24 1.15
C ALA A 50 -32.31 2.63 1.06
N TRP A 51 -31.26 3.46 1.08
CA TRP A 51 -29.86 3.02 1.09
C TRP A 51 -29.53 2.30 2.39
N GLY A 52 -29.92 2.86 3.54
CA GLY A 52 -29.77 2.24 4.84
C GLY A 52 -30.39 0.86 4.95
N ASN A 53 -31.66 0.76 4.58
CA ASN A 53 -32.38 -0.52 4.58
C ASN A 53 -31.74 -1.55 3.65
N TRP A 54 -31.23 -1.11 2.50
CA TRP A 54 -30.53 -1.98 1.58
C TRP A 54 -29.20 -2.48 2.17
N VAL A 55 -28.35 -1.58 2.68
CA VAL A 55 -27.07 -1.97 3.31
C VAL A 55 -27.29 -2.92 4.48
N LYS A 56 -28.23 -2.61 5.37
CA LYS A 56 -28.58 -3.46 6.52
C LYS A 56 -28.99 -4.89 6.15
N SER A 57 -29.57 -5.09 4.96
CA SER A 57 -30.03 -6.41 4.51
C SER A 57 -29.06 -7.15 3.59
N HIS A 58 -28.00 -6.49 3.10
CA HIS A 58 -27.09 -7.04 2.09
C HIS A 58 -25.61 -6.97 2.48
N ALA A 59 -25.24 -6.22 3.53
CA ALA A 59 -23.90 -6.24 4.06
C ALA A 59 -23.60 -7.59 4.74
N TYR A 60 -22.38 -8.07 4.57
CA TYR A 60 -21.85 -9.20 5.30
C TYR A 60 -21.19 -8.70 6.58
N ALA A 61 -21.64 -9.20 7.72
CA ALA A 61 -21.00 -8.92 9.00
C ALA A 61 -19.79 -9.85 9.18
N LEU A 62 -18.66 -9.29 9.61
CA LEU A 62 -17.54 -10.10 10.10
C LEU A 62 -17.75 -10.34 11.60
N GLU A 63 -17.55 -11.57 12.06
CA GLU A 63 -17.67 -11.90 13.48
C GLU A 63 -16.47 -11.35 14.27
N SER A 64 -15.31 -11.28 13.62
CA SER A 64 -14.05 -10.76 14.18
C SER A 64 -13.15 -10.16 13.10
N ILE A 65 -12.29 -9.23 13.53
CA ILE A 65 -11.16 -8.71 12.76
C ILE A 65 -9.81 -9.25 13.25
N GLU A 66 -9.78 -9.93 14.39
CA GLU A 66 -8.55 -10.43 14.99
C GLU A 66 -7.93 -11.54 14.13
N PRO A 67 -6.62 -11.47 13.83
CA PRO A 67 -5.91 -12.55 13.15
C PRO A 67 -6.03 -13.87 13.91
N GLU A 68 -6.21 -14.97 13.18
CA GLU A 68 -6.27 -16.28 13.79
C GLU A 68 -4.87 -16.76 14.20
N MET A 69 -4.83 -17.51 15.29
CA MET A 69 -3.59 -18.13 15.75
C MET A 69 -3.10 -19.20 14.76
N VAL A 70 -1.82 -19.13 14.42
CA VAL A 70 -1.18 -20.04 13.48
C VAL A 70 -0.42 -21.08 14.28
N THR A 71 -0.68 -22.36 14.01
CA THR A 71 0.04 -23.48 14.62
C THR A 71 0.68 -24.31 13.51
N ASN A 72 2.01 -24.44 13.53
CA ASN A 72 2.79 -25.18 12.53
C ASN A 72 2.49 -24.73 11.09
N GLY A 73 2.32 -23.43 10.86
CA GLY A 73 2.10 -22.87 9.52
C GLY A 73 0.70 -23.05 8.94
N SER A 74 -0.29 -23.44 9.75
CA SER A 74 -1.69 -23.54 9.34
C SER A 74 -2.65 -23.00 10.40
N ILE A 75 -3.87 -22.67 9.97
CA ILE A 75 -4.95 -22.19 10.84
C ILE A 75 -5.96 -23.31 11.05
N GLU A 76 -6.50 -23.43 12.27
CA GLU A 76 -7.48 -24.47 12.58
C GLU A 76 -8.74 -24.31 11.71
N LYS A 77 -9.22 -25.45 11.19
CA LYS A 77 -10.37 -25.48 10.29
C LYS A 77 -11.62 -24.88 10.94
N GLY A 78 -12.24 -23.93 10.25
CA GLY A 78 -13.50 -23.30 10.66
C GLY A 78 -13.34 -22.01 11.46
N GLN A 79 -12.12 -21.63 11.88
CA GLN A 79 -11.84 -20.34 12.54
C GLN A 79 -12.17 -19.15 11.61
N LEU A 80 -12.02 -19.32 10.28
CA LEU A 80 -12.29 -18.29 9.28
C LEU A 80 -13.66 -18.44 8.58
N LYS A 81 -14.63 -19.19 9.15
CA LYS A 81 -15.89 -19.52 8.47
C LYS A 81 -16.76 -18.30 8.14
N ASP A 82 -16.67 -17.25 8.96
CA ASP A 82 -17.44 -16.01 8.79
C ASP A 82 -17.01 -15.25 7.54
N LEU A 83 -15.79 -15.49 7.02
CA LEU A 83 -15.30 -14.96 5.74
C LEU A 83 -15.70 -15.79 4.52
N SER A 84 -16.45 -16.88 4.70
CA SER A 84 -16.85 -17.79 3.60
C SER A 84 -17.63 -17.09 2.48
N PHE A 85 -18.30 -15.97 2.78
CA PHE A 85 -18.98 -15.15 1.78
C PHE A 85 -18.04 -14.57 0.71
N LEU A 86 -16.74 -14.43 1.01
CA LEU A 86 -15.75 -13.94 0.05
C LEU A 86 -15.42 -14.96 -1.03
N LYS A 87 -15.62 -16.27 -0.77
CA LYS A 87 -15.30 -17.34 -1.73
C LYS A 87 -15.98 -17.15 -3.09
N PRO A 88 -17.31 -17.02 -3.18
CA PRO A 88 -17.97 -16.79 -4.47
C PRO A 88 -17.60 -15.45 -5.13
N LEU A 89 -17.10 -14.46 -4.37
CA LEU A 89 -16.70 -13.16 -4.90
C LEU A 89 -15.29 -13.17 -5.50
N LEU A 90 -14.39 -13.97 -4.90
CA LEU A 90 -12.93 -13.86 -5.09
C LEU A 90 -12.28 -15.14 -5.68
N MET A 91 -12.96 -16.29 -5.72
CA MET A 91 -12.35 -17.56 -6.11
C MET A 91 -11.82 -17.58 -7.56
N ASP A 92 -12.43 -16.83 -8.47
CA ASP A 92 -12.03 -16.70 -9.87
C ASP A 92 -11.05 -15.55 -10.11
N LYS A 93 -10.73 -14.78 -9.05
CA LYS A 93 -9.83 -13.63 -9.13
C LYS A 93 -8.39 -14.06 -8.98
N ARG A 94 -7.54 -13.39 -9.74
CA ARG A 94 -6.09 -13.54 -9.68
C ARG A 94 -5.46 -12.52 -8.74
N ILE A 95 -6.01 -11.31 -8.68
CA ILE A 95 -5.47 -10.23 -7.85
C ILE A 95 -6.57 -9.71 -6.93
N VAL A 96 -6.26 -9.56 -5.64
CA VAL A 96 -7.15 -8.88 -4.68
C VAL A 96 -6.40 -7.70 -4.09
N TYR A 97 -6.94 -6.50 -4.25
CA TYR A 97 -6.40 -5.30 -3.62
C TYR A 97 -7.11 -5.07 -2.29
N LEU A 98 -6.32 -4.89 -1.23
CA LEU A 98 -6.74 -4.56 0.13
C LEU A 98 -6.27 -3.14 0.44
N GLY A 99 -7.20 -2.21 0.32
CA GLY A 99 -7.01 -0.79 0.55
C GLY A 99 -6.97 -0.39 2.02
N GLU A 100 -6.83 0.91 2.25
CA GLU A 100 -7.02 1.61 3.52
C GLU A 100 -7.09 3.11 3.23
N ASN A 101 -8.05 3.83 3.82
CA ASN A 101 -8.11 5.29 3.70
C ASN A 101 -7.22 6.02 4.72
N SER A 102 -6.37 5.30 5.46
CA SER A 102 -5.37 5.80 6.39
C SER A 102 -4.41 4.68 6.76
N HIS A 103 -3.11 4.96 6.87
CA HIS A 103 -2.13 3.97 7.35
C HIS A 103 -2.17 3.77 8.86
N GLY A 104 -2.69 4.74 9.62
CA GLY A 104 -2.61 4.77 11.06
C GLY A 104 -3.88 4.30 11.76
N VAL A 105 -4.40 3.13 11.37
CA VAL A 105 -5.58 2.51 11.96
C VAL A 105 -5.26 1.07 12.38
N ALA A 106 -5.40 0.76 13.67
CA ALA A 106 -5.08 -0.55 14.25
C ALA A 106 -5.91 -1.67 13.61
N GLU A 107 -7.21 -1.43 13.47
CA GLU A 107 -8.19 -2.41 13.00
C GLU A 107 -8.01 -2.78 11.53
N TYR A 108 -7.43 -1.88 10.71
CA TYR A 108 -7.08 -2.18 9.33
C TYR A 108 -5.96 -3.22 9.26
N ASN A 109 -4.94 -3.08 10.10
CA ASN A 109 -3.84 -4.04 10.15
C ASN A 109 -4.34 -5.43 10.60
N GLN A 110 -5.24 -5.48 11.59
CA GLN A 110 -5.86 -6.71 12.07
C GLN A 110 -6.71 -7.36 10.97
N VAL A 111 -7.69 -6.64 10.42
CA VAL A 111 -8.62 -7.22 9.44
C VAL A 111 -7.91 -7.59 8.14
N LYS A 112 -6.94 -6.80 7.66
CA LYS A 112 -6.18 -7.15 6.45
C LYS A 112 -5.39 -8.43 6.68
N THR A 113 -4.76 -8.58 7.84
CA THR A 113 -4.06 -9.84 8.21
C THR A 113 -5.03 -11.02 8.19
N ARG A 114 -6.20 -10.89 8.81
CA ARG A 114 -7.21 -11.95 8.85
C ARG A 114 -7.77 -12.29 7.45
N LEU A 115 -7.98 -11.28 6.60
CA LEU A 115 -8.36 -11.48 5.20
C LEU A 115 -7.26 -12.20 4.43
N ILE A 116 -5.99 -11.84 4.61
CA ILE A 116 -4.84 -12.50 3.98
C ILE A 116 -4.78 -13.97 4.37
N GLN A 117 -4.94 -14.28 5.65
CA GLN A 117 -5.04 -15.66 6.14
C GLN A 117 -6.11 -16.44 5.39
N TYR A 118 -7.33 -15.90 5.28
CA TYR A 118 -8.41 -16.55 4.53
C TYR A 118 -8.13 -16.70 3.03
N LEU A 119 -7.60 -15.66 2.38
CA LEU A 119 -7.24 -15.70 0.96
C LEU A 119 -6.19 -16.77 0.68
N HIS A 120 -5.19 -16.92 1.56
CA HIS A 120 -4.13 -17.90 1.42
C HIS A 120 -4.61 -19.33 1.72
N GLU A 121 -5.23 -19.56 2.88
CA GLU A 121 -5.70 -20.87 3.32
C GLU A 121 -6.80 -21.43 2.38
N GLU A 122 -7.79 -20.62 2.04
CA GLU A 122 -9.03 -21.12 1.41
C GLU A 122 -9.12 -20.86 -0.11
N LEU A 123 -8.47 -19.79 -0.62
CA LEU A 123 -8.68 -19.31 -1.99
C LEU A 123 -7.45 -19.38 -2.92
N GLY A 124 -6.31 -19.86 -2.43
CA GLY A 124 -5.13 -20.09 -3.28
C GLY A 124 -4.24 -18.87 -3.52
N PHE A 125 -4.31 -17.85 -2.67
CA PHE A 125 -3.47 -16.65 -2.79
C PHE A 125 -2.13 -16.85 -2.11
N ASP A 126 -1.11 -17.19 -2.89
CA ASP A 126 0.22 -17.56 -2.39
C ASP A 126 1.23 -16.41 -2.39
N VAL A 127 0.83 -15.19 -2.81
CA VAL A 127 1.74 -14.04 -2.88
C VAL A 127 1.08 -12.83 -2.25
N ILE A 128 1.81 -12.13 -1.37
CA ILE A 128 1.46 -10.79 -0.90
C ILE A 128 2.47 -9.77 -1.44
N ALA A 129 1.97 -8.69 -2.02
CA ALA A 129 2.74 -7.56 -2.52
C ALA A 129 2.34 -6.30 -1.75
N PHE A 130 3.30 -5.68 -1.06
CA PHE A 130 3.08 -4.47 -0.27
C PHE A 130 3.41 -3.20 -1.05
N GLU A 131 2.72 -2.11 -0.73
CA GLU A 131 3.14 -0.73 -1.01
C GLU A 131 4.40 -0.42 -0.21
N SER A 132 5.49 -1.08 -0.56
CA SER A 132 6.81 -1.01 0.05
C SER A 132 7.83 -1.50 -0.98
N GLY A 133 9.09 -1.15 -0.76
CA GLY A 133 10.19 -1.46 -1.67
C GLY A 133 10.27 -2.93 -2.07
N MET A 134 10.30 -3.20 -3.38
CA MET A 134 10.45 -4.56 -3.90
C MET A 134 11.70 -5.26 -3.36
N GLY A 135 12.83 -4.55 -3.32
CA GLY A 135 14.09 -5.08 -2.78
C GLY A 135 14.00 -5.41 -1.28
N ASN A 136 13.32 -4.57 -0.50
CA ASN A 136 13.12 -4.78 0.94
C ASN A 136 12.37 -6.07 1.21
N ALA A 137 11.20 -6.23 0.57
CA ALA A 137 10.39 -7.42 0.68
C ALA A 137 11.16 -8.68 0.26
N ALA A 138 11.84 -8.65 -0.89
CA ALA A 138 12.61 -9.79 -1.40
C ALA A 138 13.79 -10.16 -0.47
N GLY A 139 14.57 -9.17 -0.03
CA GLY A 139 15.73 -9.40 0.86
C GLY A 139 15.32 -9.78 2.30
N ALA A 140 14.16 -9.32 2.77
CA ALA A 140 13.57 -9.77 4.02
C ALA A 140 13.11 -11.22 3.93
N TYR A 141 12.37 -11.57 2.87
CA TYR A 141 11.87 -12.92 2.64
C TYR A 141 13.00 -13.93 2.43
N ALA A 142 14.08 -13.55 1.76
CA ALA A 142 15.28 -14.37 1.63
C ALA A 142 15.92 -14.74 2.98
N ARG A 143 15.63 -13.98 4.04
CA ARG A 143 16.14 -14.15 5.41
C ARG A 143 15.03 -14.60 6.40
N VAL A 144 13.88 -15.05 5.90
CA VAL A 144 12.69 -15.44 6.70
C VAL A 144 13.01 -16.44 7.81
N GLU A 145 13.90 -17.40 7.55
CA GLU A 145 14.29 -18.42 8.55
C GLU A 145 15.08 -17.81 9.72
N SER A 146 15.96 -16.84 9.44
CA SER A 146 16.89 -16.25 10.41
C SER A 146 16.37 -15.02 11.15
N ARG A 147 15.26 -14.43 10.72
CA ARG A 147 14.66 -13.23 11.35
C ARG A 147 13.52 -13.57 12.28
N SER A 148 13.38 -12.83 13.39
CA SER A 148 12.13 -12.81 14.15
C SER A 148 11.00 -12.19 13.31
N PRO A 149 9.71 -12.42 13.64
CA PRO A 149 8.59 -11.77 12.96
C PRO A 149 8.70 -10.23 12.94
N GLU A 150 9.15 -9.63 14.04
CA GLU A 150 9.33 -8.18 14.14
C GLU A 150 10.45 -7.67 13.23
N GLU A 151 11.60 -8.35 13.19
CA GLU A 151 12.69 -7.99 12.27
C GLU A 151 12.28 -8.18 10.82
N LEU A 152 11.55 -9.26 10.51
CA LEU A 152 11.05 -9.53 9.17
C LEU A 152 10.12 -8.41 8.69
N MET A 153 9.20 -7.97 9.56
CA MET A 153 8.33 -6.82 9.31
C MET A 153 9.13 -5.54 9.04
N LYS A 154 10.09 -5.24 9.91
CA LYS A 154 10.91 -4.03 9.81
C LYS A 154 11.84 -4.03 8.59
N ASP A 155 12.28 -5.19 8.17
CA ASP A 155 13.11 -5.34 6.97
C ASP A 155 12.28 -5.22 5.68
N ALA A 156 11.02 -5.69 5.69
CA ALA A 156 10.20 -5.84 4.49
C ALA A 156 9.37 -4.60 4.10
N ILE A 157 8.75 -3.92 5.07
CA ILE A 157 7.70 -2.91 4.80
C ILE A 157 7.97 -1.57 5.47
N PHE A 158 7.31 -0.50 4.99
CA PHE A 158 7.45 0.84 5.55
C PHE A 158 7.06 0.93 7.04
N GLY A 159 7.67 1.90 7.72
CA GLY A 159 7.49 2.14 9.15
C GLY A 159 6.07 2.52 9.59
N VAL A 160 5.23 2.95 8.67
CA VAL A 160 3.82 3.27 8.93
C VAL A 160 3.01 2.03 9.35
N TRP A 161 3.45 0.83 8.99
CA TRP A 161 2.80 -0.43 9.41
C TRP A 161 3.56 -1.20 10.49
N TRP A 162 4.63 -0.63 11.07
CA TRP A 162 5.36 -1.27 12.17
C TRP A 162 4.58 -1.19 13.47
N SER A 163 3.65 -2.11 13.68
CA SER A 163 2.76 -2.13 14.83
C SER A 163 2.50 -3.54 15.36
N LYS A 164 1.98 -3.64 16.60
CA LYS A 164 1.61 -4.94 17.19
C LYS A 164 0.52 -5.64 16.40
N GLU A 165 -0.34 -4.88 15.75
CA GLU A 165 -1.47 -5.37 14.96
C GLU A 165 -1.03 -5.99 13.63
N THR A 166 0.13 -5.58 13.10
CA THR A 166 0.73 -6.16 11.88
C THR A 166 1.63 -7.37 12.19
N LEU A 167 2.18 -7.48 13.41
CA LEU A 167 3.06 -8.59 13.80
C LEU A 167 2.51 -10.00 13.50
N PRO A 168 1.22 -10.31 13.75
CA PRO A 168 0.68 -11.64 13.45
C PRO A 168 0.81 -12.04 11.98
N LEU A 169 0.78 -11.09 11.04
CA LEU A 169 1.00 -11.37 9.62
C LEU A 169 2.42 -11.87 9.36
N PHE A 170 3.42 -11.24 9.98
CA PHE A 170 4.81 -11.64 9.78
C PHE A 170 5.17 -12.92 10.52
N ASP A 171 4.48 -13.21 11.62
CA ASP A 171 4.55 -14.52 12.25
C ASP A 171 3.95 -15.60 11.32
N TYR A 172 2.78 -15.33 10.74
CA TYR A 172 2.15 -16.22 9.75
C TYR A 172 3.04 -16.46 8.51
N ILE A 173 3.62 -15.40 7.93
CA ILE A 173 4.57 -15.49 6.81
C ILE A 173 5.74 -16.40 7.19
N LYS A 174 6.34 -16.17 8.37
CA LYS A 174 7.48 -16.97 8.85
C LYS A 174 7.10 -18.45 9.02
N GLN A 175 5.96 -18.74 9.65
CA GLN A 175 5.51 -20.11 9.87
C GLN A 175 5.12 -20.81 8.56
N SER A 176 4.51 -20.09 7.60
CA SER A 176 4.11 -20.65 6.30
C SER A 176 5.30 -20.95 5.38
N ALA A 177 6.43 -20.23 5.54
CA ALA A 177 7.61 -20.34 4.67
C ALA A 177 8.21 -21.76 4.60
N GLY A 178 8.00 -22.59 5.64
CA GLY A 178 8.46 -23.97 5.69
C GLY A 178 7.44 -25.02 5.20
N THR A 179 6.25 -24.59 4.77
CA THR A 179 5.16 -25.49 4.34
C THR A 179 5.19 -25.74 2.82
N GLU A 180 4.32 -26.62 2.33
CA GLU A 180 4.15 -26.87 0.89
C GLU A 180 3.55 -25.67 0.14
N ARG A 181 2.88 -24.75 0.85
CA ARG A 181 2.26 -23.55 0.31
C ARG A 181 2.70 -22.33 1.12
N PRO A 182 3.91 -21.82 0.87
CA PRO A 182 4.38 -20.63 1.55
C PRO A 182 3.69 -19.38 1.03
N LEU A 183 3.42 -18.41 1.91
CA LEU A 183 3.01 -17.08 1.51
C LEU A 183 4.26 -16.28 1.11
N ALA A 184 4.49 -16.13 -0.19
CA ALA A 184 5.61 -15.36 -0.73
C ALA A 184 5.40 -13.86 -0.50
N VAL A 185 6.48 -13.15 -0.18
CA VAL A 185 6.44 -11.71 0.12
C VAL A 185 7.15 -10.91 -0.97
N SER A 186 6.48 -9.88 -1.47
CA SER A 186 7.02 -8.93 -2.44
C SER A 186 6.63 -7.50 -2.06
N GLY A 187 7.27 -6.54 -2.70
CA GLY A 187 6.92 -5.13 -2.68
C GLY A 187 6.79 -4.61 -4.11
N PHE A 188 6.08 -3.53 -4.31
CA PHE A 188 5.97 -2.88 -5.63
C PHE A 188 6.40 -1.42 -5.64
N ASP A 189 6.74 -0.85 -4.48
CA ASP A 189 7.22 0.53 -4.39
C ASP A 189 8.69 0.65 -4.86
N MET A 190 9.01 1.82 -5.39
CA MET A 190 10.31 2.20 -5.91
C MET A 190 11.16 3.00 -4.92
N GLN A 191 10.61 3.46 -3.79
CA GLN A 191 11.34 4.31 -2.86
C GLN A 191 12.49 3.59 -2.15
N VAL A 192 13.43 4.39 -1.62
CA VAL A 192 14.59 3.91 -0.87
C VAL A 192 14.20 3.54 0.56
N GLN A 193 14.69 2.40 1.04
CA GLN A 193 14.53 1.96 2.42
C GLN A 193 15.79 1.21 2.88
N PHE A 194 16.44 1.74 3.93
CA PHE A 194 17.77 1.30 4.40
C PHE A 194 17.94 -0.19 4.75
N PRO A 195 16.94 -0.97 5.20
CA PRO A 195 17.12 -2.41 5.40
C PRO A 195 17.62 -3.14 4.16
N TYR A 196 17.21 -2.71 2.96
CA TYR A 196 17.68 -3.29 1.70
C TYR A 196 19.16 -2.97 1.43
N ALA A 197 19.60 -1.73 1.70
CA ALA A 197 21.01 -1.36 1.60
C ALA A 197 21.89 -2.23 2.51
N SER A 198 21.42 -2.50 3.73
CA SER A 198 22.11 -3.38 4.68
C SER A 198 22.18 -4.82 4.18
N PHE A 199 21.08 -5.34 3.63
CA PHE A 199 21.04 -6.67 3.02
C PHE A 199 22.01 -6.78 1.83
N MET A 200 22.01 -5.81 0.92
CA MET A 200 22.92 -5.80 -0.23
C MET A 200 24.39 -5.72 0.21
N LYS A 201 24.70 -4.95 1.25
CA LYS A 201 26.05 -4.89 1.83
C LYS A 201 26.50 -6.24 2.37
N GLU A 202 25.64 -6.93 3.12
CA GLU A 202 25.93 -8.27 3.66
C GLU A 202 26.13 -9.28 2.52
N TRP A 203 25.25 -9.26 1.52
CA TRP A 203 25.26 -10.25 0.44
C TRP A 203 26.43 -10.07 -0.53
N ILE A 204 26.66 -8.85 -1.02
CA ILE A 204 27.67 -8.55 -2.04
C ILE A 204 29.03 -8.25 -1.45
N GLY A 205 29.10 -7.71 -0.23
CA GLY A 205 30.35 -7.27 0.40
C GLY A 205 31.36 -8.40 0.64
N THR A 206 30.92 -9.66 0.62
CA THR A 206 31.82 -10.83 0.65
C THR A 206 32.65 -11.00 -0.63
N LYS A 207 32.23 -10.39 -1.73
CA LYS A 207 32.87 -10.48 -3.06
C LYS A 207 33.46 -9.15 -3.50
N ASP A 208 32.72 -8.06 -3.32
CA ASP A 208 33.19 -6.71 -3.63
C ASP A 208 32.72 -5.74 -2.55
N ALA A 209 33.57 -5.56 -1.53
CA ALA A 209 33.33 -4.62 -0.44
C ALA A 209 33.27 -3.17 -0.92
N GLY A 210 34.04 -2.81 -1.94
CA GLY A 210 34.08 -1.44 -2.48
C GLY A 210 32.77 -1.08 -3.17
N LEU A 211 32.25 -1.97 -4.01
CA LEU A 211 30.96 -1.79 -4.67
C LEU A 211 29.81 -1.82 -3.67
N ALA A 212 29.86 -2.70 -2.67
CA ALA A 212 28.88 -2.75 -1.60
C ALA A 212 28.82 -1.43 -0.79
N ASP A 213 29.97 -0.87 -0.42
CA ASP A 213 30.04 0.43 0.27
C ASP A 213 29.57 1.58 -0.63
N ALA A 214 29.91 1.56 -1.92
CA ALA A 214 29.44 2.54 -2.89
C ALA A 214 27.90 2.51 -3.05
N PHE A 215 27.31 1.31 -3.07
CA PHE A 215 25.86 1.14 -3.13
C PHE A 215 25.15 1.69 -1.89
N VAL A 216 25.64 1.36 -0.69
CA VAL A 216 25.06 1.92 0.56
C VAL A 216 25.12 3.43 0.57
N LYS A 217 26.26 4.00 0.17
CA LYS A 217 26.41 5.45 0.06
C LYS A 217 25.44 6.05 -0.97
N ALA A 218 25.21 5.39 -2.10
CA ALA A 218 24.26 5.86 -3.10
C ALA A 218 22.80 5.83 -2.59
N GLU A 219 22.41 4.82 -1.80
CA GLU A 219 21.08 4.79 -1.16
C GLU A 219 20.94 5.90 -0.10
N GLU A 220 21.99 6.16 0.70
CA GLU A 220 22.03 7.30 1.64
C GLU A 220 21.92 8.64 0.92
N GLU A 221 22.70 8.85 -0.14
CA GLU A 221 22.62 10.06 -0.96
C GLU A 221 21.23 10.24 -1.58
N LEU A 222 20.60 9.18 -2.11
CA LEU A 222 19.24 9.29 -2.65
C LEU A 222 18.20 9.69 -1.60
N ALA A 223 18.34 9.21 -0.36
CA ALA A 223 17.48 9.63 0.74
C ALA A 223 17.68 11.13 1.04
N ASP A 224 18.92 11.59 1.11
CA ASP A 224 19.23 13.02 1.34
C ASP A 224 18.72 13.91 0.17
N TRP A 225 18.83 13.44 -1.08
CA TRP A 225 18.34 14.17 -2.24
C TRP A 225 16.81 14.33 -2.24
N SER A 226 16.08 13.43 -1.60
CA SER A 226 14.61 13.54 -1.51
C SER A 226 14.14 14.75 -0.69
N GLU A 227 14.99 15.30 0.17
CA GLU A 227 14.72 16.52 0.94
C GLU A 227 15.37 17.78 0.34
N SER A 228 16.21 17.60 -0.69
CA SER A 228 17.00 18.67 -1.25
C SER A 228 16.18 19.59 -2.17
N LYS A 229 16.67 20.82 -2.31
CA LYS A 229 16.20 21.83 -3.28
C LYS A 229 17.30 22.22 -4.28
N ASP A 230 18.50 21.66 -4.15
CA ASP A 230 19.65 22.04 -4.96
C ASP A 230 19.76 21.18 -6.22
N ALA A 231 19.02 21.57 -7.25
CA ALA A 231 19.03 20.90 -8.55
C ALA A 231 20.42 20.92 -9.22
N ALA A 232 21.22 21.96 -9.01
CA ALA A 232 22.55 22.08 -9.62
C ALA A 232 23.55 21.11 -8.96
N ALA A 233 23.48 20.95 -7.64
CA ALA A 233 24.26 19.95 -6.93
C ALA A 233 23.83 18.53 -7.31
N TYR A 234 22.52 18.28 -7.43
CA TYR A 234 22.03 16.98 -7.89
C TYR A 234 22.52 16.65 -9.31
N ALA A 235 22.49 17.62 -10.24
CA ALA A 235 23.01 17.42 -11.59
C ALA A 235 24.50 17.01 -11.62
N ARG A 236 25.31 17.47 -10.66
CA ARG A 236 26.71 17.05 -10.50
C ARG A 236 26.86 15.66 -9.88
N ALA A 237 25.96 15.28 -8.97
CA ALA A 237 25.98 13.96 -8.31
C ALA A 237 25.39 12.84 -9.19
N LYS A 238 24.39 13.17 -10.02
CA LYS A 238 23.62 12.23 -10.86
C LYS A 238 24.48 11.24 -11.66
N PRO A 239 25.56 11.64 -12.36
CA PRO A 239 26.37 10.68 -13.12
C PRO A 239 27.01 9.60 -12.26
N GLN A 240 27.45 9.94 -11.04
CA GLN A 240 28.06 8.97 -10.13
C GLN A 240 27.01 8.02 -9.54
N LEU A 241 25.81 8.52 -9.21
CA LEU A 241 24.70 7.67 -8.77
C LEU A 241 24.31 6.66 -9.84
N LEU A 242 24.15 7.11 -11.09
CA LEU A 242 23.85 6.23 -12.23
C LEU A 242 24.92 5.15 -12.40
N LYS A 243 26.19 5.56 -12.41
CA LYS A 243 27.31 4.64 -12.53
C LYS A 243 27.28 3.57 -11.44
N THR A 244 27.02 3.93 -10.19
CA THR A 244 26.95 2.97 -9.07
C THR A 244 25.85 1.92 -9.29
N TYR A 245 24.65 2.32 -9.71
CA TYR A 245 23.56 1.36 -9.95
C TYR A 245 23.78 0.52 -11.21
N GLU A 246 24.38 1.09 -12.26
CA GLU A 246 24.76 0.36 -13.48
C GLU A 246 25.87 -0.66 -13.21
N ASP A 247 26.91 -0.28 -12.45
CA ASP A 247 27.98 -1.19 -12.01
C ASP A 247 27.41 -2.32 -11.13
N MET A 248 26.51 -1.98 -10.20
CA MET A 248 25.83 -2.98 -9.37
C MET A 248 25.00 -3.95 -10.21
N LYS A 249 24.23 -3.45 -11.18
CA LYS A 249 23.46 -4.30 -12.11
C LYS A 249 24.37 -5.24 -12.90
N ALA A 250 25.48 -4.72 -13.44
CA ALA A 250 26.45 -5.52 -14.17
C ALA A 250 27.10 -6.58 -13.29
N PHE A 251 27.47 -6.22 -12.05
CA PHE A 251 28.00 -7.15 -11.06
C PHE A 251 27.03 -8.30 -10.77
N LEU A 252 25.75 -7.99 -10.51
CA LEU A 252 24.71 -8.99 -10.28
C LEU A 252 24.58 -9.97 -11.45
N GLY A 253 24.67 -9.48 -12.68
CA GLY A 253 24.67 -10.32 -13.89
C GLY A 253 25.91 -11.21 -14.01
N ASN A 254 27.10 -10.64 -13.79
CA ASN A 254 28.38 -11.35 -13.92
C ASN A 254 28.59 -12.41 -12.83
N HIS A 255 27.97 -12.24 -11.66
CA HIS A 255 28.09 -13.15 -10.51
C HIS A 255 26.80 -13.96 -10.23
N ALA A 256 25.90 -14.03 -11.21
CA ALA A 256 24.55 -14.56 -11.03
C ALA A 256 24.49 -15.96 -10.38
N ALA A 257 25.25 -16.93 -10.91
CA ALA A 257 25.22 -18.31 -10.42
C ALA A 257 25.71 -18.42 -8.97
N GLU A 258 26.76 -17.68 -8.60
CA GLU A 258 27.34 -17.70 -7.25
C GLU A 258 26.45 -16.99 -6.23
N LEU A 259 25.79 -15.90 -6.64
CA LEU A 259 24.84 -15.17 -5.79
C LEU A 259 23.57 -15.99 -5.56
N GLN A 260 23.03 -16.64 -6.60
CA GLN A 260 21.85 -17.51 -6.49
C GLN A 260 22.12 -18.73 -5.59
N ALA A 261 23.34 -19.27 -5.60
CA ALA A 261 23.72 -20.40 -4.76
C ALA A 261 23.66 -20.09 -3.24
N GLN A 262 23.72 -18.83 -2.83
CA GLN A 262 23.59 -18.43 -1.42
C GLN A 262 22.14 -18.43 -0.93
N TYR A 263 21.18 -18.28 -1.83
CA TYR A 263 19.74 -18.28 -1.53
C TYR A 263 18.99 -19.27 -2.43
N PRO A 264 19.27 -20.58 -2.36
CA PRO A 264 18.76 -21.57 -3.31
C PRO A 264 17.22 -21.74 -3.26
N LYS A 265 16.59 -21.43 -2.12
CA LYS A 265 15.12 -21.44 -1.97
C LYS A 265 14.41 -20.22 -2.56
N ASN A 266 15.17 -19.16 -2.91
CA ASN A 266 14.64 -17.89 -3.40
C ASN A 266 15.06 -17.69 -4.85
N SER A 267 14.46 -18.47 -5.77
CA SER A 267 14.84 -18.51 -7.18
C SER A 267 14.66 -17.19 -7.93
N HIS A 268 13.79 -16.30 -7.44
CA HIS A 268 13.51 -15.00 -8.05
C HIS A 268 14.27 -13.84 -7.40
N LEU A 269 15.05 -14.08 -6.34
CA LEU A 269 15.72 -13.02 -5.59
C LEU A 269 16.66 -12.20 -6.48
N LEU A 270 17.53 -12.87 -7.24
CA LEU A 270 18.50 -12.18 -8.10
C LEU A 270 17.81 -11.34 -9.18
N GLU A 271 16.77 -11.90 -9.80
CA GLU A 271 16.01 -11.25 -10.85
C GLU A 271 15.24 -10.02 -10.33
N MET A 272 14.59 -10.14 -9.18
CA MET A 272 13.99 -9.00 -8.48
C MET A 272 15.04 -7.95 -8.12
N THR A 273 16.21 -8.35 -7.63
CA THR A 273 17.30 -7.43 -7.31
C THR A 273 17.80 -6.70 -8.57
N GLN A 274 17.88 -7.36 -9.72
CA GLN A 274 18.19 -6.70 -11.00
C GLN A 274 17.10 -5.70 -11.41
N ARG A 275 15.82 -6.06 -11.24
CA ARG A 275 14.69 -5.13 -11.46
C ARG A 275 14.77 -3.91 -10.54
N VAL A 276 15.15 -4.08 -9.27
CA VAL A 276 15.35 -2.96 -8.35
C VAL A 276 16.47 -2.03 -8.83
N MET A 277 17.52 -2.55 -9.47
CA MET A 277 18.56 -1.68 -10.05
C MET A 277 18.02 -0.85 -11.22
N ASP A 278 17.16 -1.44 -12.05
CA ASP A 278 16.45 -0.70 -13.11
C ASP A 278 15.56 0.41 -12.53
N ASP A 279 14.83 0.10 -11.47
CA ASP A 279 14.04 1.10 -10.75
C ASP A 279 14.93 2.21 -10.20
N ARG A 280 16.04 1.89 -9.51
CA ARG A 280 17.00 2.89 -8.99
C ARG A 280 17.57 3.80 -10.07
N ILE A 281 17.87 3.26 -11.25
CA ILE A 281 18.29 4.06 -12.40
C ILE A 281 17.17 5.03 -12.82
N ARG A 282 15.91 4.56 -12.86
CA ARG A 282 14.75 5.42 -13.16
C ARG A 282 14.48 6.44 -12.04
N VAL A 283 14.66 6.09 -10.76
CA VAL A 283 14.58 7.01 -9.61
C VAL A 283 15.54 8.18 -9.82
N VAL A 284 16.81 7.86 -10.11
CA VAL A 284 17.86 8.86 -10.32
C VAL A 284 17.54 9.74 -11.55
N LYS A 285 16.99 9.15 -12.61
CA LYS A 285 16.71 9.86 -13.86
C LYS A 285 15.49 10.77 -13.81
N GLU A 286 14.42 10.33 -13.15
CA GLU A 286 13.08 10.93 -13.25
C GLU A 286 12.57 11.40 -11.89
N TYR A 287 12.47 10.49 -10.92
CA TYR A 287 11.78 10.75 -9.66
C TYR A 287 12.51 11.78 -8.79
N THR A 288 13.81 11.61 -8.54
CA THR A 288 14.57 12.52 -7.67
C THR A 288 14.61 13.95 -8.23
N GLU A 289 14.69 14.12 -9.54
CA GLU A 289 14.60 15.45 -10.16
C GLU A 289 13.23 16.08 -9.97
N ALA A 290 12.15 15.29 -10.09
CA ALA A 290 10.80 15.77 -9.84
C ALA A 290 10.60 16.16 -8.37
N VAL A 291 11.12 15.37 -7.44
CA VAL A 291 11.09 15.68 -5.99
C VAL A 291 11.83 16.97 -5.68
N ILE A 292 13.04 17.17 -6.19
CA ILE A 292 13.80 18.40 -5.94
C ILE A 292 13.05 19.63 -6.48
N ARG A 293 12.44 19.53 -7.67
CA ARG A 293 11.57 20.59 -8.22
C ARG A 293 10.35 20.84 -7.33
N SER A 294 9.71 19.78 -6.86
CA SER A 294 8.57 19.83 -5.93
C SER A 294 8.92 20.54 -4.63
N ASN A 295 10.07 20.24 -4.04
CA ASN A 295 10.52 20.83 -2.78
C ASN A 295 10.72 22.36 -2.91
N THR A 296 11.09 22.86 -4.08
CA THR A 296 11.17 24.31 -4.35
C THR A 296 9.81 24.93 -4.67
N ALA A 297 9.01 24.26 -5.51
CA ALA A 297 7.75 24.81 -6.02
C ALA A 297 6.65 24.90 -4.95
N THR A 298 6.59 23.91 -4.04
CA THR A 298 5.56 23.84 -2.99
C THR A 298 5.63 25.05 -2.05
N GLU A 299 6.83 25.57 -1.76
CA GLU A 299 7.01 26.78 -0.94
C GLU A 299 6.45 28.05 -1.60
N GLN A 300 6.28 28.00 -2.92
CA GLN A 300 5.74 29.08 -3.73
C GLN A 300 4.24 28.89 -4.01
N GLY A 301 3.63 27.86 -3.41
CA GLY A 301 2.23 27.50 -3.60
C GLY A 301 1.94 26.77 -4.92
N ASP A 302 2.97 26.35 -5.66
CA ASP A 302 2.81 25.52 -6.87
C ASP A 302 2.93 24.03 -6.51
N TYR A 303 1.79 23.34 -6.57
CA TYR A 303 1.68 21.92 -6.25
C TYR A 303 1.74 21.01 -7.49
N GLU A 304 1.80 21.54 -8.71
CA GLU A 304 1.85 20.69 -9.92
C GLU A 304 3.10 19.80 -9.96
N PRO A 305 4.31 20.30 -9.58
CA PRO A 305 5.48 19.43 -9.49
C PRO A 305 5.35 18.31 -8.45
N PHE A 306 4.60 18.53 -7.36
CA PHE A 306 4.26 17.47 -6.39
C PHE A 306 3.34 16.41 -7.02
N LEU A 307 2.30 16.82 -7.75
CA LEU A 307 1.45 15.86 -8.48
C LEU A 307 2.24 15.05 -9.50
N GLN A 308 3.27 15.65 -10.11
CA GLN A 308 4.17 14.93 -11.00
C GLN A 308 5.01 13.86 -10.29
N THR A 309 5.42 14.06 -9.03
CA THR A 309 6.13 13.00 -8.27
C THR A 309 5.21 11.80 -8.05
N MET A 310 3.94 12.05 -7.73
CA MET A 310 2.92 11.01 -7.55
C MET A 310 2.67 10.24 -8.84
N ARG A 311 2.57 10.92 -9.99
CA ARG A 311 2.44 10.25 -11.30
C ARG A 311 3.61 9.29 -11.55
N ILE A 312 4.85 9.77 -11.36
CA ILE A 312 6.06 8.96 -11.60
C ILE A 312 6.10 7.76 -10.65
N ARG A 313 5.84 7.96 -9.35
CA ARG A 313 5.83 6.89 -8.35
C ARG A 313 4.80 5.82 -8.71
N ASP A 314 3.56 6.21 -9.00
CA ASP A 314 2.49 5.26 -9.30
C ASP A 314 2.62 4.57 -10.66
N GLU A 315 3.22 5.23 -11.65
CA GLU A 315 3.63 4.57 -12.90
C GLU A 315 4.68 3.48 -12.64
N MET A 316 5.67 3.75 -11.80
CA MET A 316 6.67 2.76 -11.39
C MET A 316 6.03 1.62 -10.60
N MET A 317 5.13 1.92 -9.66
CA MET A 317 4.40 0.89 -8.90
C MET A 317 3.52 0.01 -9.79
N ALA A 318 2.83 0.60 -10.78
CA ALA A 318 2.00 -0.14 -11.72
C ALA A 318 2.83 -1.05 -12.63
N ASP A 319 3.96 -0.55 -13.12
CA ASP A 319 4.92 -1.32 -13.91
C ASP A 319 5.50 -2.48 -13.08
N ASN A 320 5.91 -2.21 -11.85
CA ASN A 320 6.44 -3.22 -10.92
C ASN A 320 5.43 -4.32 -10.60
N LEU A 321 4.20 -3.96 -10.23
CA LEU A 321 3.15 -4.94 -9.95
C LEU A 321 2.78 -5.74 -11.21
N THR A 322 2.77 -5.09 -12.38
CA THR A 322 2.54 -5.76 -13.67
C THR A 322 3.64 -6.77 -13.97
N TRP A 323 4.90 -6.39 -13.79
CA TRP A 323 6.04 -7.27 -14.00
C TRP A 323 6.06 -8.45 -13.01
N LEU A 324 5.78 -8.19 -11.73
CA LEU A 324 5.63 -9.24 -10.73
C LEU A 324 4.53 -10.23 -11.14
N ALA A 325 3.37 -9.72 -11.57
CA ALA A 325 2.29 -10.57 -12.03
C ALA A 325 2.69 -11.36 -13.27
N ASP A 326 3.26 -10.75 -14.29
CA ASP A 326 3.45 -11.44 -15.57
C ASP A 326 4.69 -12.32 -15.62
N HIS A 327 5.73 -11.97 -14.87
CA HIS A 327 7.04 -12.55 -15.01
C HIS A 327 7.42 -13.46 -13.85
N ILE A 328 7.36 -12.92 -12.63
CA ILE A 328 7.72 -13.66 -11.43
C ILE A 328 6.61 -14.62 -11.01
N TYR A 329 5.36 -14.17 -11.09
CA TYR A 329 4.19 -14.87 -10.56
C TYR A 329 3.08 -15.14 -11.60
N PRO A 330 3.40 -15.58 -12.84
CA PRO A 330 2.43 -15.71 -13.94
C PRO A 330 1.22 -16.59 -13.61
N ASN A 331 1.42 -17.61 -12.77
CA ASN A 331 0.41 -18.61 -12.42
C ASN A 331 -0.03 -18.56 -10.95
N LYS A 332 0.37 -17.51 -10.22
CA LYS A 332 -0.03 -17.32 -8.82
C LYS A 332 -1.10 -16.26 -8.69
N LYS A 333 -1.86 -16.36 -7.61
CA LYS A 333 -2.77 -15.31 -7.17
C LYS A 333 -2.07 -14.39 -6.17
N ILE A 334 -2.33 -13.09 -6.29
CA ILE A 334 -1.59 -12.02 -5.61
C ILE A 334 -2.55 -11.19 -4.76
N ILE A 335 -2.17 -10.95 -3.51
CA ILE A 335 -2.82 -10.01 -2.60
C ILE A 335 -1.99 -8.73 -2.63
N VAL A 336 -2.64 -7.59 -2.85
CA VAL A 336 -1.99 -6.28 -2.90
C VAL A 336 -2.41 -5.48 -1.67
N TRP A 337 -1.45 -5.03 -0.88
CA TRP A 337 -1.67 -4.18 0.30
C TRP A 337 -1.22 -2.76 -0.02
N GLY A 338 -2.10 -1.76 0.08
CA GLY A 338 -1.71 -0.35 -0.06
C GLY A 338 -2.83 0.63 0.28
N HIS A 339 -2.54 1.93 0.20
CA HIS A 339 -3.52 3.00 0.39
C HIS A 339 -4.62 2.98 -0.68
N ASN A 340 -5.82 3.44 -0.34
CA ASN A 340 -6.95 3.56 -1.25
C ASN A 340 -6.64 4.41 -2.49
N ASP A 341 -5.86 5.49 -2.34
CA ASP A 341 -5.43 6.33 -3.46
C ASP A 341 -4.67 5.54 -4.52
N HIS A 342 -3.74 4.70 -4.09
CA HIS A 342 -2.91 3.90 -4.99
C HIS A 342 -3.68 2.76 -5.65
N ILE A 343 -4.68 2.18 -4.98
CA ILE A 343 -5.34 0.96 -5.48
C ILE A 343 -6.68 1.19 -6.18
N ARG A 344 -7.32 2.35 -5.99
CA ARG A 344 -8.63 2.63 -6.58
C ARG A 344 -8.57 2.63 -8.11
N LYS A 345 -9.63 2.11 -8.73
CA LYS A 345 -9.65 1.80 -10.16
C LYS A 345 -9.69 3.05 -11.06
N ASN A 346 -10.09 4.21 -10.55
CA ASN A 346 -10.36 5.41 -11.33
C ASN A 346 -10.03 6.70 -10.56
N ASN A 347 -8.82 6.77 -9.98
CA ASN A 347 -8.37 7.87 -9.10
C ASN A 347 -8.54 9.25 -9.74
N SER A 348 -8.28 9.38 -11.04
CA SER A 348 -8.29 10.67 -11.74
C SER A 348 -9.66 11.35 -11.73
N GLN A 349 -10.74 10.59 -11.50
CA GLN A 349 -12.11 11.09 -11.43
C GLN A 349 -12.56 11.44 -10.00
N VAL A 350 -11.71 11.23 -9.00
CA VAL A 350 -12.01 11.67 -7.63
C VAL A 350 -11.79 13.17 -7.52
N MET A 351 -12.78 13.85 -6.96
CA MET A 351 -12.79 15.29 -6.76
C MET A 351 -12.40 15.65 -5.33
N ASN A 352 -11.78 16.81 -5.14
CA ASN A 352 -11.34 17.36 -3.85
C ASN A 352 -10.31 16.50 -3.10
N SER A 353 -9.81 15.42 -3.70
CA SER A 353 -8.65 14.67 -3.22
C SER A 353 -7.36 15.45 -3.51
N PRO A 354 -6.31 15.33 -2.67
CA PRO A 354 -4.98 15.86 -2.98
C PRO A 354 -4.43 15.42 -4.34
N TYR A 355 -4.92 14.31 -4.89
CA TYR A 355 -4.48 13.73 -6.15
C TYR A 355 -5.56 13.79 -7.26
N SER A 356 -6.49 14.75 -7.16
CA SER A 356 -7.54 14.95 -8.16
C SER A 356 -6.95 15.13 -9.56
N GLY A 357 -7.51 14.44 -10.57
CA GLY A 357 -7.03 14.50 -11.95
C GLY A 357 -5.75 13.71 -12.24
N VAL A 358 -5.15 13.06 -11.23
CA VAL A 358 -3.96 12.21 -11.39
C VAL A 358 -4.37 10.76 -11.60
N LYS A 359 -3.73 10.05 -12.54
CA LYS A 359 -3.87 8.59 -12.64
C LYS A 359 -2.88 7.93 -11.70
N LEU A 360 -3.38 7.17 -10.74
CA LEU A 360 -2.57 6.40 -9.79
C LEU A 360 -2.60 4.91 -10.14
N MET A 361 -1.83 4.09 -9.44
CA MET A 361 -1.43 2.73 -9.84
C MET A 361 -2.64 1.88 -10.27
N GLY A 362 -3.70 1.84 -9.47
CA GLY A 362 -4.91 1.07 -9.74
C GLY A 362 -5.58 1.43 -11.08
N GLU A 363 -5.60 2.71 -11.43
CA GLU A 363 -6.08 3.20 -12.74
C GLU A 363 -5.06 2.93 -13.87
N LEU A 364 -3.77 2.85 -13.57
CA LEU A 364 -2.71 2.57 -14.55
C LEU A 364 -2.55 1.08 -14.88
N MET A 365 -3.08 0.18 -14.05
CA MET A 365 -2.97 -1.27 -14.28
C MET A 365 -3.51 -1.69 -15.66
N PRO A 366 -2.87 -2.67 -16.34
CA PRO A 366 -3.37 -3.22 -17.60
C PRO A 366 -4.79 -3.78 -17.48
N ASP A 367 -5.63 -3.55 -18.49
CA ASP A 367 -7.04 -3.97 -18.50
C ASP A 367 -7.23 -5.47 -18.24
N ARG A 368 -6.30 -6.32 -18.71
CA ARG A 368 -6.36 -7.76 -18.46
C ARG A 368 -6.21 -8.10 -16.97
N LEU A 369 -5.36 -7.36 -16.23
CA LEU A 369 -5.17 -7.57 -14.80
C LEU A 369 -6.33 -6.98 -14.02
N LYS A 370 -6.84 -5.81 -14.42
CA LYS A 370 -8.07 -5.22 -13.85
C LYS A 370 -9.27 -6.14 -13.96
N LYS A 371 -9.45 -6.83 -15.10
CA LYS A 371 -10.55 -7.80 -15.29
C LYS A 371 -10.41 -9.03 -14.38
N GLN A 372 -9.17 -9.40 -14.05
CA GLN A 372 -8.85 -10.51 -13.15
C GLN A 372 -8.80 -10.09 -11.68
N SER A 373 -9.09 -8.83 -11.36
CA SER A 373 -8.96 -8.31 -10.00
C SER A 373 -10.28 -8.06 -9.29
N TYR A 374 -10.16 -7.89 -7.97
CA TYR A 374 -11.20 -7.36 -7.10
C TYR A 374 -10.56 -6.34 -6.15
N THR A 375 -11.09 -5.12 -6.12
CA THR A 375 -10.55 -4.01 -5.31
C THR A 375 -11.43 -3.75 -4.09
N ILE A 376 -10.89 -3.92 -2.89
CA ILE A 376 -11.57 -3.68 -1.62
C ILE A 376 -11.02 -2.39 -1.00
N GLY A 377 -11.88 -1.40 -0.79
CA GLY A 377 -11.55 -0.18 -0.04
C GLY A 377 -11.92 -0.32 1.44
N LEU A 378 -11.01 0.04 2.34
CA LEU A 378 -11.28 0.05 3.79
C LEU A 378 -11.56 1.48 4.25
N TYR A 379 -12.59 1.63 5.08
CA TYR A 379 -13.08 2.90 5.62
C TYR A 379 -13.43 2.78 7.11
N MET A 380 -13.40 3.93 7.79
CA MET A 380 -13.61 4.07 9.23
C MET A 380 -14.71 5.10 9.48
N TYR A 381 -15.49 4.94 10.56
CA TYR A 381 -16.60 5.84 10.85
C TYR A 381 -16.33 6.80 12.02
N GLU A 382 -15.82 6.31 13.16
CA GLU A 382 -15.50 7.14 14.33
C GLU A 382 -14.25 6.64 15.08
N GLY A 383 -13.74 7.47 15.98
CA GLY A 383 -12.60 7.14 16.83
C GLY A 383 -11.38 8.01 16.55
N GLU A 384 -10.20 7.41 16.64
CA GLU A 384 -8.93 8.09 16.46
C GLU A 384 -8.00 7.27 15.55
N ALA A 385 -7.21 7.96 14.74
CA ALA A 385 -6.18 7.37 13.89
C ALA A 385 -4.87 8.14 14.06
N ALA A 386 -3.79 7.67 13.46
CA ALA A 386 -2.50 8.34 13.50
C ALA A 386 -2.03 8.75 12.09
N ASN A 387 -1.34 9.88 11.97
CA ASN A 387 -0.66 10.23 10.72
C ASN A 387 0.64 9.43 10.55
N ASN A 388 1.35 9.63 9.44
CA ASN A 388 2.62 8.93 9.17
C ASN A 388 3.72 9.22 10.21
N MET A 389 3.61 10.33 10.95
CA MET A 389 4.49 10.66 12.07
C MET A 389 4.04 10.01 13.40
N GLY A 390 2.93 9.27 13.42
CA GLY A 390 2.32 8.67 14.61
C GLY A 390 1.58 9.61 15.52
N GLN A 391 1.29 10.82 15.06
CA GLN A 391 0.51 11.77 15.83
C GLN A 391 -0.96 11.40 15.67
N THR A 392 -1.63 11.20 16.80
CA THR A 392 -3.04 10.86 16.82
C THR A 392 -3.91 12.06 16.44
N TYR A 393 -4.95 11.81 15.66
CA TYR A 393 -6.01 12.75 15.32
C TYR A 393 -7.38 12.06 15.44
N LYS A 394 -8.43 12.87 15.59
CA LYS A 394 -9.82 12.39 15.65
C LYS A 394 -10.39 12.25 14.25
N ILE A 395 -11.15 11.18 14.05
CA ILE A 395 -11.95 11.02 12.82
C ILE A 395 -13.04 12.10 12.77
N GLY A 396 -13.20 12.69 11.60
CA GLY A 396 -14.18 13.73 11.30
C GLY A 396 -15.61 13.21 11.30
N THR A 397 -16.58 14.14 11.29
CA THR A 397 -18.00 13.80 11.26
C THR A 397 -18.47 13.43 9.86
N HIS A 398 -19.28 12.38 9.76
CA HIS A 398 -19.84 11.90 8.51
C HIS A 398 -21.29 12.36 8.32
N GLU A 399 -21.51 13.20 7.31
CA GLU A 399 -22.84 13.75 7.00
C GLU A 399 -23.82 12.68 6.47
N PRO A 400 -25.14 12.82 6.71
CA PRO A 400 -26.14 11.94 6.13
C PRO A 400 -26.01 11.84 4.60
N GLY A 401 -25.90 10.62 4.10
CA GLY A 401 -25.75 10.35 2.67
C GLY A 401 -24.31 10.37 2.16
N SER A 402 -23.31 10.62 3.01
CA SER A 402 -21.90 10.25 2.75
C SER A 402 -21.75 8.74 2.69
N MET A 403 -20.68 8.27 2.04
CA MET A 403 -20.44 6.85 1.84
C MET A 403 -20.34 6.10 3.17
N GLU A 404 -19.56 6.62 4.11
CA GLU A 404 -19.33 6.00 5.41
C GLU A 404 -20.61 5.99 6.26
N HIS A 405 -21.40 7.07 6.21
CA HIS A 405 -22.70 7.12 6.88
C HIS A 405 -23.69 6.10 6.33
N ILE A 406 -23.70 5.85 5.01
CA ILE A 406 -24.54 4.81 4.41
C ILE A 406 -24.08 3.43 4.85
N LEU A 407 -22.77 3.15 4.84
CA LEU A 407 -22.19 1.87 5.25
C LEU A 407 -22.43 1.57 6.74
N LYS A 408 -22.32 2.59 7.60
CA LYS A 408 -22.60 2.51 9.05
C LYS A 408 -24.00 1.97 9.36
N GLN A 409 -24.97 2.20 8.48
CA GLN A 409 -26.34 1.70 8.65
C GLN A 409 -26.47 0.18 8.49
N ALA A 410 -25.39 -0.53 8.10
CA ALA A 410 -25.30 -1.99 8.23
C ALA A 410 -25.63 -2.47 9.64
N GLY A 411 -25.29 -1.68 10.68
CA GLY A 411 -25.58 -2.02 12.07
C GLY A 411 -24.65 -3.07 12.66
N HIS A 412 -23.49 -3.28 12.04
CA HIS A 412 -22.44 -4.18 12.52
C HIS A 412 -21.11 -3.41 12.70
N PRO A 413 -20.28 -3.76 13.70
CA PRO A 413 -18.98 -3.10 13.90
C PRO A 413 -18.04 -3.24 12.70
N TYR A 414 -18.15 -4.36 11.99
CA TYR A 414 -17.34 -4.72 10.83
C TYR A 414 -18.27 -5.19 9.73
N ALA A 415 -18.39 -4.40 8.66
CA ALA A 415 -19.36 -4.66 7.60
C ALA A 415 -18.69 -4.60 6.23
N PHE A 416 -18.83 -5.68 5.47
CA PHE A 416 -18.43 -5.73 4.07
C PHE A 416 -19.63 -5.57 3.15
N VAL A 417 -19.53 -4.69 2.16
CA VAL A 417 -20.53 -4.49 1.12
C VAL A 417 -19.93 -4.80 -0.23
N ASP A 418 -20.42 -5.87 -0.88
CA ASP A 418 -20.17 -6.10 -2.31
C ASP A 418 -20.97 -5.07 -3.13
N MET A 419 -20.27 -4.38 -4.03
CA MET A 419 -20.89 -3.48 -5.00
C MET A 419 -20.82 -4.06 -6.41
N LYS A 420 -20.02 -5.11 -6.64
CA LYS A 420 -19.59 -5.52 -7.97
C LYS A 420 -20.75 -5.95 -8.86
N TYR A 421 -21.67 -6.72 -8.29
CA TYR A 421 -22.71 -7.42 -9.03
C TYR A 421 -24.09 -6.75 -8.95
N TRP A 422 -24.18 -5.56 -8.35
CA TRP A 422 -25.43 -4.83 -8.20
C TRP A 422 -25.73 -3.91 -9.39
N LYS A 423 -27.02 -3.65 -9.61
CA LYS A 423 -27.52 -2.71 -10.64
C LYS A 423 -28.03 -1.44 -9.96
N ASN A 424 -28.05 -0.33 -10.69
CA ASN A 424 -28.59 0.94 -10.20
C ASN A 424 -30.12 0.82 -9.98
N LYS A 425 -30.51 0.80 -8.71
CA LYS A 425 -31.90 0.78 -8.19
C LYS A 425 -31.98 1.72 -6.99
N LYS A 426 -33.18 2.06 -6.52
CA LYS A 426 -33.37 3.00 -5.40
C LYS A 426 -32.48 2.70 -4.18
N GLY A 427 -32.35 1.44 -3.74
CA GLY A 427 -31.53 1.05 -2.59
C GLY A 427 -30.01 1.00 -2.85
N THR A 428 -29.59 0.92 -4.11
CA THR A 428 -28.18 0.77 -4.52
C THR A 428 -27.64 1.99 -5.26
N SER A 429 -28.47 3.02 -5.51
CA SER A 429 -28.12 4.15 -6.37
C SER A 429 -26.96 4.98 -5.82
N TRP A 430 -26.72 4.94 -4.51
CA TRP A 430 -25.57 5.58 -3.86
C TRP A 430 -24.22 5.10 -4.41
N MET A 431 -24.13 3.86 -4.88
CA MET A 431 -22.89 3.31 -5.45
C MET A 431 -22.58 3.90 -6.84
N PHE A 432 -23.60 4.42 -7.53
CA PHE A 432 -23.56 4.88 -8.92
C PHE A 432 -23.62 6.41 -9.05
N GLN A 433 -23.53 7.12 -7.94
CA GLN A 433 -23.60 8.58 -7.89
C GLN A 433 -22.43 9.10 -7.05
N PRO A 434 -21.97 10.35 -7.28
CA PRO A 434 -20.94 10.94 -6.45
C PRO A 434 -21.39 10.96 -4.99
N ARG A 435 -20.58 10.39 -4.09
CA ARG A 435 -20.74 10.40 -2.63
C ARG A 435 -19.51 11.06 -2.03
N VAL A 436 -19.75 11.87 -1.00
CA VAL A 436 -18.66 12.36 -0.15
C VAL A 436 -18.13 11.20 0.69
N SER A 437 -16.82 11.18 0.85
CA SER A 437 -16.06 10.28 1.72
C SER A 437 -14.94 11.08 2.39
N LEU A 438 -14.41 10.58 3.51
CA LEU A 438 -13.29 11.20 4.21
C LEU A 438 -11.99 10.41 3.95
N ASP A 439 -11.12 10.99 3.13
CA ASP A 439 -9.72 10.59 3.02
C ASP A 439 -8.98 10.92 4.32
N TRP A 440 -8.15 9.98 4.80
CA TRP A 440 -7.58 10.01 6.15
C TRP A 440 -8.63 10.21 7.26
N GLY A 441 -9.91 9.95 6.99
CA GLY A 441 -11.01 10.19 7.94
C GLY A 441 -11.20 11.65 8.31
N MET A 442 -10.61 12.60 7.58
CA MET A 442 -10.70 14.04 7.87
C MET A 442 -10.93 14.89 6.62
N MET A 443 -10.35 14.51 5.49
CA MET A 443 -10.32 15.33 4.27
C MET A 443 -11.46 14.91 3.35
N PRO A 444 -12.46 15.76 3.09
CA PRO A 444 -13.58 15.39 2.25
C PRO A 444 -13.15 15.26 0.79
N GLU A 445 -13.37 14.08 0.22
CA GLU A 445 -13.29 13.81 -1.21
C GLU A 445 -14.65 13.36 -1.76
N SER A 446 -14.83 13.42 -3.07
CA SER A 446 -16.06 13.00 -3.73
C SER A 446 -15.76 12.05 -4.89
N MET A 447 -16.43 10.90 -4.90
CA MET A 447 -16.23 9.86 -5.90
C MET A 447 -17.51 9.08 -6.17
N ILE A 448 -17.58 8.38 -7.30
CA ILE A 448 -18.60 7.34 -7.54
C ILE A 448 -18.04 6.01 -6.98
N PRO A 449 -18.58 5.45 -5.87
CA PRO A 449 -17.95 4.31 -5.19
C PRO A 449 -17.72 3.10 -6.09
N ARG A 450 -18.68 2.80 -6.97
CA ARG A 450 -18.61 1.63 -7.87
C ARG A 450 -17.49 1.74 -8.92
N GLU A 451 -17.12 2.97 -9.28
CA GLU A 451 -16.02 3.22 -10.21
C GLU A 451 -14.67 3.07 -9.53
N GLN A 452 -14.58 3.28 -8.22
CA GLN A 452 -13.33 3.20 -7.46
C GLN A 452 -13.07 1.80 -6.91
N PHE A 453 -14.10 1.13 -6.38
CA PHE A 453 -13.98 -0.15 -5.69
C PHE A 453 -14.98 -1.19 -6.21
N ASP A 454 -14.70 -2.46 -5.92
CA ASP A 454 -15.63 -3.58 -6.13
C ASP A 454 -16.36 -3.94 -4.83
N GLY A 455 -15.69 -3.82 -3.68
CA GLY A 455 -16.31 -3.93 -2.37
C GLY A 455 -15.73 -2.91 -1.38
N LEU A 456 -16.48 -2.65 -0.31
CA LEU A 456 -16.07 -1.75 0.77
C LEU A 456 -16.15 -2.50 2.09
N LEU A 457 -15.13 -2.33 2.93
CA LEU A 457 -15.13 -2.83 4.30
C LEU A 457 -15.12 -1.64 5.25
N MET A 458 -16.18 -1.52 6.03
CA MET A 458 -16.35 -0.48 7.04
C MET A 458 -15.98 -1.00 8.43
N ILE A 459 -15.16 -0.24 9.15
CA ILE A 459 -14.89 -0.40 10.57
C ILE A 459 -15.55 0.75 11.31
N ASP A 460 -16.48 0.43 12.21
CA ASP A 460 -17.27 1.42 12.93
C ASP A 460 -16.41 2.30 13.83
N LYS A 461 -15.64 1.68 14.72
CA LYS A 461 -14.79 2.38 15.68
C LYS A 461 -13.34 1.97 15.52
N VAL A 462 -12.46 2.96 15.38
CA VAL A 462 -11.03 2.75 15.16
C VAL A 462 -10.14 3.39 16.22
N HIS A 463 -8.93 2.84 16.34
CA HIS A 463 -7.89 3.33 17.25
C HIS A 463 -6.54 3.48 16.52
N PRO A 464 -5.65 4.36 17.00
CA PRO A 464 -4.29 4.42 16.47
C PRO A 464 -3.52 3.11 16.76
N PRO A 465 -2.69 2.62 15.82
CA PRO A 465 -1.88 1.42 16.01
C PRO A 465 -0.95 1.51 17.21
N THR A 466 -0.70 0.36 17.84
CA THR A 466 0.36 0.23 18.85
C THR A 466 1.71 0.11 18.14
N TYR A 467 2.30 1.24 17.75
CA TYR A 467 3.54 1.26 16.99
C TYR A 467 4.74 0.66 17.74
N ILE A 468 5.60 -0.04 17.00
CA ILE A 468 6.84 -0.65 17.47
C ILE A 468 8.03 0.15 16.92
N ARG A 469 8.17 1.39 17.38
CA ARG A 469 9.11 2.39 16.82
C ARG A 469 10.53 2.30 17.34
N THR A 470 10.75 1.55 18.42
CA THR A 470 12.09 1.32 18.96
C THR A 470 12.78 0.18 18.22
N LYS A 471 14.04 0.35 17.82
CA LYS A 471 14.88 -0.77 17.39
C LYS A 471 15.11 -1.72 18.59
N PRO A 472 15.23 -3.04 18.37
CA PRO A 472 15.90 -3.94 19.30
C PRO A 472 17.34 -3.49 19.62
#